data_AF-A0A937QF33-F1
#
_entry.id   AF-A0A937QF33-F1
#
_cell.length_a   1.000
_cell.length_b   1.000
_cell.length_c   1.000
_cell.angle_alpha   90.00
_cell.angle_beta   90.00
_cell.angle_gamma   90.00
#
_symmetry.space_group_name_H-M   'P 1'
#
loop_
_entity.id
_entity.type
_entity.pdbx_description
1 polymer ?
#
loop_
_entity_poly.entity_id
_entity_poly.type
_entity_poly.pdbx_seq_one_letter_code
_entity_poly.pdbx_strand_id
1 'polypeptide(L)'
;MKVLQTSVLVLTLGLLVSLWGTTFAQEEVPQDTVVVAEVDEFTALIQKSETLHDQKKYNETFEVLKEAEKLNPEDPELLWRLARAHFDIADQSDDEAVHKEHFYPGLDYAKRAVKLDPNSAKAHKWYAILIGKIGLM
;
A
#
# COMPACT_ATOMS: atom_id res chain seq x y z
N MET A 1 53.89 24.63 -4.21
CA MET A 1 54.99 23.91 -4.89
C MET A 1 54.32 22.89 -5.81
N LYS A 2 54.21 23.11 -7.14
CA LYS A 2 55.15 22.64 -8.20
C LYS A 2 55.43 21.13 -8.03
N VAL A 3 55.22 20.20 -8.96
CA VAL A 3 55.07 20.11 -10.44
C VAL A 3 54.51 18.66 -10.68
N LEU A 4 53.74 18.27 -11.70
CA LEU A 4 54.21 17.89 -13.04
C LEU A 4 53.02 17.40 -13.89
N GLN A 5 52.82 18.14 -14.96
CA GLN A 5 52.02 17.84 -16.13
C GLN A 5 52.84 16.89 -17.03
N THR A 6 52.28 15.76 -17.45
CA THR A 6 52.82 14.94 -18.54
C THR A 6 51.90 15.02 -19.74
N SER A 7 52.41 15.71 -20.76
CA SER A 7 51.83 15.83 -22.09
C SER A 7 51.82 14.49 -22.81
N VAL A 8 50.68 14.08 -23.36
CA VAL A 8 50.64 13.15 -24.51
C VAL A 8 50.15 13.95 -25.71
N LEU A 9 51.10 14.27 -26.58
CA LEU A 9 50.87 14.79 -27.91
C LEU A 9 50.23 13.69 -28.76
N VAL A 10 49.02 13.91 -29.28
CA VAL A 10 48.54 13.22 -30.49
C VAL A 10 48.08 14.29 -31.47
N LEU A 11 49.04 14.72 -32.31
CA LEU A 11 48.76 15.38 -33.57
C LEU A 11 48.43 14.28 -34.59
N THR A 12 47.22 14.28 -35.13
CA THR A 12 47.00 14.15 -36.58
C THR A 12 45.59 14.62 -36.92
N LEU A 13 45.54 15.37 -38.02
CA LEU A 13 44.47 16.21 -38.51
C LEU A 13 43.64 15.45 -39.56
N GLY A 14 42.32 15.67 -39.58
CA GLY A 14 41.41 15.34 -40.68
C GLY A 14 40.59 14.06 -40.45
N LEU A 15 39.31 13.97 -40.76
CA LEU A 15 38.37 14.85 -41.45
C LEU A 15 36.95 14.38 -41.08
N LEU A 16 36.01 15.34 -41.05
CA LEU A 16 34.57 15.20 -41.34
C LEU A 16 33.70 14.29 -40.46
N VAL A 17 32.98 14.98 -39.56
CA VAL A 17 31.59 14.68 -39.19
C VAL A 17 30.76 14.37 -40.42
N SER A 18 30.07 13.25 -40.44
CA SER A 18 28.82 13.06 -41.20
C SER A 18 28.00 11.93 -40.58
N LEU A 19 26.83 12.31 -40.06
CA LEU A 19 25.62 11.51 -39.89
C LEU A 19 25.69 10.29 -38.93
N TRP A 20 25.24 10.54 -37.69
CA TRP A 20 24.64 9.55 -36.77
C TRP A 20 25.45 8.25 -36.60
N GLY A 21 26.55 8.34 -35.84
CA GLY A 21 26.89 7.27 -34.90
C GLY A 21 25.75 7.13 -33.89
N THR A 22 25.43 5.95 -33.36
CA THR A 22 26.38 5.08 -32.70
C THR A 22 25.93 3.63 -32.77
N THR A 23 26.87 2.77 -33.19
CA THR A 23 27.05 1.40 -32.72
C THR A 23 26.35 1.13 -31.40
N PHE A 24 25.47 0.13 -31.39
CA PHE A 24 24.93 -0.52 -30.20
C PHE A 24 26.12 -0.91 -29.29
N ALA A 25 26.37 -0.11 -28.27
CA ALA A 25 27.07 -0.57 -27.08
C ALA A 25 26.07 -1.49 -26.37
N GLN A 26 26.31 -2.79 -26.47
CA GLN A 26 25.59 -3.80 -25.72
C GLN A 26 25.98 -3.59 -24.25
N GLU A 27 25.13 -2.86 -23.51
CA GLU A 27 25.21 -2.80 -22.06
C GLU A 27 24.87 -4.20 -21.55
N GLU A 28 25.91 -4.97 -21.21
CA GLU A 28 25.74 -6.26 -20.56
C GLU A 28 25.16 -6.04 -19.18
N VAL A 29 23.83 -6.17 -19.08
CA VAL A 29 23.08 -6.17 -17.84
C VAL A 29 23.57 -7.37 -17.00
N PRO A 30 24.12 -7.14 -15.78
CA PRO A 30 24.58 -8.22 -14.91
C PRO A 30 23.39 -9.12 -14.54
N GLN A 31 23.42 -10.37 -14.98
CA GLN A 31 22.32 -11.33 -14.86
C GLN A 31 22.22 -12.01 -13.48
N ASP A 32 22.26 -11.25 -12.38
CA ASP A 32 22.19 -11.84 -11.02
C ASP A 32 21.24 -11.12 -10.04
N THR A 33 20.42 -10.16 -10.47
CA THR A 33 19.37 -9.60 -9.58
C THR A 33 18.00 -10.22 -9.88
N VAL A 34 17.84 -11.47 -9.49
CA VAL A 34 16.50 -12.03 -9.28
C VAL A 34 15.96 -11.41 -7.99
N VAL A 35 15.25 -10.28 -8.11
CA VAL A 35 14.42 -9.77 -7.00
C VAL A 35 13.19 -10.67 -6.95
N VAL A 36 13.35 -11.85 -6.34
CA VAL A 36 12.21 -12.67 -5.95
C VAL A 36 11.50 -11.85 -4.88
N ALA A 37 10.34 -11.26 -5.22
CA ALA A 37 9.52 -10.55 -4.27
C ALA A 37 9.02 -11.55 -3.21
N GLU A 38 9.72 -11.61 -2.08
CA GLU A 38 9.16 -12.11 -0.84
C GLU A 38 7.97 -11.20 -0.53
N VAL A 39 6.75 -11.69 -0.78
CA VAL A 39 5.54 -10.96 -0.43
C VAL A 39 5.51 -10.88 1.08
N ASP A 40 5.75 -9.68 1.60
CA ASP A 40 5.63 -9.35 3.01
C ASP A 40 4.32 -9.93 3.57
N GLU A 41 4.42 -10.63 4.72
CA GLU A 41 3.31 -11.38 5.32
C GLU A 41 2.08 -10.50 5.53
N PHE A 42 2.28 -9.25 5.96
CA PHE A 42 1.21 -8.28 6.12
C PHE A 42 0.50 -8.02 4.78
N THR A 43 1.25 -7.77 3.71
CA THR A 43 0.69 -7.58 2.36
C THR A 43 -0.11 -8.81 1.89
N ALA A 44 0.37 -10.03 2.17
CA ALA A 44 -0.33 -11.26 1.84
C ALA A 44 -1.66 -11.40 2.60
N LEU A 45 -1.69 -11.05 3.89
CA LEU A 45 -2.91 -11.03 4.70
C LEU A 45 -3.92 -10.00 4.18
N ILE A 46 -3.47 -8.80 3.77
CA ILE A 46 -4.33 -7.80 3.16
C ILE A 46 -4.97 -8.35 1.87
N GLN A 47 -4.18 -8.94 0.97
CA GLN A 47 -4.72 -9.53 -0.28
C GLN A 47 -5.73 -10.66 -0.02
N LYS A 48 -5.43 -11.53 0.95
CA LYS A 48 -6.34 -12.58 1.40
C LYS A 48 -7.65 -11.99 1.94
N SER A 49 -7.58 -10.93 2.74
CA SER A 49 -8.77 -10.26 3.28
C SER A 49 -9.66 -9.67 2.19
N GLU A 50 -9.09 -9.02 1.16
CA GLU A 50 -9.89 -8.50 0.04
C GLU A 50 -10.56 -9.63 -0.74
N THR A 51 -9.86 -10.75 -0.95
CA THR A 51 -10.43 -11.92 -1.64
C THR A 51 -11.62 -12.51 -0.86
N LEU A 52 -11.51 -12.59 0.46
CA LEU A 52 -12.61 -13.06 1.33
C LEU A 52 -13.77 -12.07 1.35
N HIS A 53 -13.48 -10.77 1.39
CA HIS A 53 -14.48 -9.73 1.33
C HIS A 53 -15.28 -9.78 0.02
N ASP A 54 -14.61 -9.98 -1.13
CA ASP A 54 -15.26 -10.13 -2.43
C ASP A 54 -16.16 -11.37 -2.49
N GLN A 55 -15.84 -12.40 -1.71
CA GLN A 55 -16.68 -13.59 -1.50
C GLN A 55 -17.79 -13.37 -0.46
N LYS A 56 -17.93 -12.17 0.10
CA LYS A 56 -18.86 -11.80 1.19
C LYS A 56 -18.68 -12.61 2.47
N LYS A 57 -17.46 -13.12 2.69
CA LYS A 57 -17.06 -13.87 3.89
C LYS A 57 -16.58 -12.89 4.95
N TYR A 58 -17.50 -12.12 5.52
CA TYR A 58 -17.18 -10.95 6.34
C TYR A 58 -16.53 -11.31 7.68
N ASN A 59 -16.97 -12.39 8.33
CA ASN A 59 -16.35 -12.87 9.56
C ASN A 59 -14.91 -13.33 9.30
N GLU A 60 -14.67 -14.13 8.25
CA GLU A 60 -13.33 -14.57 7.89
C GLU A 60 -12.43 -13.41 7.45
N THR A 61 -13.00 -12.41 6.77
CA THR A 61 -12.31 -11.17 6.42
C THR A 61 -11.83 -10.45 7.68
N PHE A 62 -12.71 -10.33 8.68
CA PHE A 62 -12.38 -9.67 9.94
C PHE A 62 -11.24 -10.39 10.68
N GLU A 63 -11.31 -11.72 10.81
CA GLU A 63 -10.25 -12.50 11.46
C GLU A 63 -8.89 -12.31 10.78
N VAL A 64 -8.84 -12.35 9.44
CA VAL A 64 -7.59 -12.13 8.69
C VAL A 64 -7.06 -10.70 8.88
N LEU A 65 -7.94 -9.69 8.93
CA LEU A 65 -7.53 -8.32 9.22
C LEU A 65 -7.01 -8.17 10.65
N LYS A 66 -7.56 -8.90 11.62
CA LYS A 66 -7.06 -8.95 13.01
C LYS A 66 -5.71 -9.65 13.11
N GLU A 67 -5.39 -10.60 12.22
CA GLU A 67 -4.04 -11.13 12.08
C GLU A 67 -3.07 -10.08 11.54
N ALA A 68 -3.47 -9.35 10.49
CA ALA A 68 -2.65 -8.27 9.92
C ALA A 68 -2.40 -7.13 10.93
N GLU A 69 -3.37 -6.83 11.79
CA GLU A 69 -3.23 -5.83 12.86
C GLU A 69 -2.13 -6.16 13.86
N LYS A 70 -1.86 -7.45 14.12
CA LYS A 70 -0.75 -7.85 15.00
C LYS A 70 0.61 -7.48 14.42
N LEU A 71 0.71 -7.43 13.09
CA LEU A 71 1.96 -7.12 12.38
C LEU A 71 2.15 -5.60 12.24
N ASN A 72 1.09 -4.89 11.85
CA ASN A 72 1.15 -3.44 11.66
C ASN A 72 -0.13 -2.75 12.18
N PRO A 73 -0.23 -2.52 13.51
CA PRO A 73 -1.47 -2.03 14.15
C PRO A 73 -1.80 -0.57 13.85
N GLU A 74 -0.87 0.19 13.27
CA GLU A 74 -1.02 1.62 12.95
C GLU A 74 -1.00 1.90 11.45
N ASP A 75 -1.12 0.87 10.60
CA ASP A 75 -1.25 1.09 9.16
C ASP A 75 -2.63 1.69 8.81
N PRO A 76 -2.69 2.91 8.25
CA PRO A 76 -3.97 3.56 7.95
C PRO A 76 -4.81 2.79 6.92
N GLU A 77 -4.16 2.06 6.00
CA GLU A 77 -4.82 1.24 4.99
C GLU A 77 -5.50 0.00 5.61
N LEU A 78 -4.88 -0.63 6.62
CA LEU A 78 -5.50 -1.66 7.44
C LEU A 78 -6.66 -1.10 8.27
N LEU A 79 -6.46 0.03 8.93
CA LEU A 79 -7.43 0.56 9.89
C LEU A 79 -8.79 0.86 9.24
N TRP A 80 -8.82 1.45 8.04
CA TRP A 80 -10.10 1.65 7.36
C TRP A 80 -10.74 0.34 6.89
N ARG A 81 -9.94 -0.71 6.60
CA ARG A 81 -10.46 -2.05 6.27
C ARG A 81 -11.10 -2.71 7.49
N LEU A 82 -10.50 -2.56 8.68
CA LEU A 82 -11.10 -3.01 9.94
C LEU A 82 -12.42 -2.28 10.22
N ALA A 83 -12.45 -0.96 9.98
CA ALA A 83 -13.68 -0.17 10.08
C ALA A 83 -14.78 -0.69 9.13
N ARG A 84 -14.42 -0.98 7.86
CA ARG A 84 -15.32 -1.62 6.89
C ARG A 84 -15.81 -2.98 7.37
N ALA A 85 -14.92 -3.84 7.85
CA ALA A 85 -15.29 -5.19 8.27
C ALA A 85 -16.28 -5.19 9.44
N HIS A 86 -16.11 -4.28 10.41
CA HIS A 86 -17.12 -4.05 11.44
C HIS A 86 -18.47 -3.64 10.86
N PHE A 87 -18.48 -2.69 9.91
CA PHE A 87 -19.70 -2.29 9.23
C PHE A 87 -20.37 -3.48 8.52
N ASP A 88 -19.61 -4.23 7.72
CA ASP A 88 -20.15 -5.34 6.91
C ASP A 88 -20.78 -6.42 7.77
N ILE A 89 -20.18 -6.76 8.92
CA ILE A 89 -20.73 -7.74 9.88
C ILE A 89 -22.07 -7.25 10.46
N ALA A 90 -22.13 -6.00 10.94
CA ALA A 90 -23.36 -5.46 11.49
C ALA A 90 -24.46 -5.29 10.44
N ASP A 91 -24.12 -4.96 9.18
CA ASP A 91 -25.07 -4.82 8.08
C ASP A 91 -25.72 -6.15 7.67
N GLN A 92 -25.26 -7.30 8.19
CA GLN A 92 -25.91 -8.61 8.00
C GLN A 92 -27.04 -8.89 9.01
N SER A 93 -27.26 -8.00 9.98
CA SER A 93 -28.26 -8.16 11.03
C SER A 93 -29.16 -6.93 11.11
N ASP A 94 -30.41 -7.10 11.52
CA ASP A 94 -31.31 -6.00 11.89
C ASP A 94 -31.32 -5.74 13.41
N ASP A 95 -30.51 -6.47 14.18
CA ASP A 95 -30.42 -6.34 15.63
C ASP A 95 -29.58 -5.11 16.01
N GLU A 96 -30.22 -4.14 16.67
CA GLU A 96 -29.59 -2.92 17.18
C GLU A 96 -28.45 -3.22 18.16
N ALA A 97 -28.50 -4.33 18.90
CA ALA A 97 -27.43 -4.73 19.81
C ALA A 97 -26.16 -5.09 19.02
N VAL A 98 -26.31 -5.83 17.92
CA VAL A 98 -25.20 -6.17 17.00
C VAL A 98 -24.66 -4.92 16.33
N HIS A 99 -25.53 -4.00 15.93
CA HIS A 99 -25.11 -2.71 15.37
C HIS A 99 -24.25 -1.92 16.35
N LYS A 100 -24.66 -1.83 17.61
CA LYS A 100 -23.86 -1.16 18.66
C LYS A 100 -22.54 -1.87 18.92
N GLU A 101 -22.54 -3.20 18.94
CA GLU A 101 -21.34 -4.00 19.15
C GLU A 101 -20.26 -3.76 18.08
N HIS A 102 -20.66 -3.52 16.82
CA HIS A 102 -19.69 -3.33 15.73
C HIS A 102 -19.48 -1.89 15.28
N PHE A 103 -20.51 -1.05 15.20
CA PHE A 103 -20.37 0.30 14.63
C PHE A 103 -19.49 1.21 15.51
N TYR A 104 -19.57 1.10 16.84
CA TYR A 104 -18.73 1.91 17.73
C TYR A 104 -17.23 1.55 17.63
N PRO A 105 -16.83 0.27 17.71
CA PRO A 105 -15.44 -0.12 17.43
C PRO A 105 -14.99 0.22 16.01
N GLY A 106 -15.84 -0.01 15.01
CA GLY A 106 -15.55 0.37 13.62
C GLY A 106 -15.27 1.86 13.49
N LEU A 107 -16.04 2.71 14.20
CA LEU A 107 -15.84 4.16 14.20
C LEU A 107 -14.50 4.54 14.83
N ASP A 108 -14.06 3.86 15.89
CA ASP A 108 -12.76 4.11 16.50
C ASP A 108 -11.62 3.81 15.51
N TYR A 109 -11.71 2.68 14.81
CA TYR A 109 -10.77 2.33 13.73
C TYR A 109 -10.74 3.40 12.62
N ALA A 110 -11.91 3.85 12.15
CA ALA A 110 -11.98 4.89 11.13
C ALA A 110 -11.39 6.23 11.60
N LYS A 111 -11.65 6.63 12.85
CA LYS A 111 -11.04 7.83 13.46
C LYS A 111 -9.52 7.75 13.48
N ARG A 112 -8.98 6.60 13.88
CA ARG A 112 -7.54 6.35 13.91
C ARG A 112 -6.95 6.41 12.49
N ALA A 113 -7.61 5.80 11.51
CA ALA A 113 -7.20 5.86 10.10
C ALA A 113 -7.13 7.31 9.57
N VAL A 114 -8.17 8.12 9.81
CA VAL A 114 -8.21 9.53 9.41
C VAL A 114 -7.13 10.36 10.12
N LYS A 115 -6.83 10.05 11.39
CA LYS A 115 -5.78 10.73 12.14
C LYS A 115 -4.38 10.44 11.56
N LEU A 116 -4.13 9.19 11.15
CA LEU A 116 -2.84 8.76 10.62
C LEU A 116 -2.64 9.17 9.15
N ASP A 117 -3.69 9.10 8.34
CA ASP A 117 -3.71 9.62 6.97
C ASP A 117 -4.94 10.52 6.73
N PRO A 118 -4.81 11.84 7.00
CA PRO A 118 -5.89 12.80 6.80
C PRO A 118 -6.31 12.99 5.34
N ASN A 119 -5.52 12.54 4.37
CA ASN A 119 -5.82 12.66 2.94
C ASN A 119 -6.47 11.39 2.36
N SER A 120 -6.60 10.33 3.15
CA SER A 120 -7.21 9.08 2.69
C SER A 120 -8.70 9.23 2.46
N ALA A 121 -9.10 9.26 1.18
CA ALA A 121 -10.50 9.25 0.79
C ALA A 121 -11.26 8.03 1.34
N LYS A 122 -10.59 6.88 1.45
CA LYS A 122 -11.19 5.65 1.99
C LYS A 122 -11.44 5.75 3.50
N ALA A 123 -10.48 6.30 4.26
CA ALA A 123 -10.65 6.50 5.70
C ALA A 123 -11.82 7.45 5.99
N HIS A 124 -11.88 8.59 5.29
CA HIS A 124 -13.00 9.54 5.42
C HIS A 124 -14.34 8.93 5.03
N LYS A 125 -14.38 8.14 3.95
CA LYS A 125 -15.59 7.43 3.53
C LYS A 125 -16.14 6.55 4.66
N TRP A 126 -15.31 5.69 5.24
CA TRP A 126 -15.76 4.77 6.29
C TRP A 126 -16.10 5.49 7.59
N TYR A 127 -15.34 6.53 7.94
CA TYR A 127 -15.66 7.40 9.07
C TYR A 127 -17.07 8.02 8.93
N ALA A 128 -17.39 8.58 7.77
CA ALA A 128 -18.69 9.19 7.50
C ALA A 128 -19.84 8.18 7.51
N ILE A 129 -19.65 7.00 6.90
CA ILE A 129 -20.66 5.92 6.88
C ILE A 129 -20.99 5.49 8.31
N LEU A 130 -19.98 5.25 9.14
CA LEU A 130 -20.16 4.76 10.51
C LEU A 130 -20.82 5.80 11.41
N ILE A 131 -20.45 7.08 11.30
CA ILE A 131 -21.15 8.16 12.02
C ILE A 131 -22.61 8.24 11.59
N GLY A 132 -22.88 8.14 10.28
CA GLY A 132 -24.24 8.15 9.75
C GLY A 132 -25.08 7.01 10.33
N LYS A 133 -24.55 5.79 10.34
CA LYS A 133 -25.23 4.61 10.91
C LYS A 133 -25.46 4.76 12.42
N ILE A 134 -24.47 5.27 13.17
CA ILE A 134 -24.63 5.54 14.61
C ILE A 134 -25.69 6.60 14.89
N GLY A 135 -25.78 7.64 14.06
CA GLY A 135 -26.80 8.69 14.24
C GLY A 135 -28.22 8.26 13.87
N LEU A 136 -28.41 7.10 13.23
CA LEU A 136 -29.70 6.54 12.86
C LEU A 136 -30.23 5.50 13.86
N MET A 137 -29.38 5.02 14.77
CA MET A 137 -29.79 4.16 15.90
C MET A 137 -30.43 5.01 16.99
#